data_AF-A0A6A3I6B1-F1
#
_entry.id   AF-A0A6A3I6B1-F1
#
_cell.length_a   1.000
_cell.length_b   1.000
_cell.length_c   1.000
_cell.angle_alpha   90.00
_cell.angle_beta   90.00
_cell.angle_gamma   90.00
#
_symmetry.space_group_name_H-M   'P 1'
#
loop_
_entity.id
_entity.type
_entity.pdbx_description
1 polymer ?
#
loop_
_entity_poly.entity_id
_entity_poly.type
_entity_poly.pdbx_seq_one_letter_code
_entity_poly.pdbx_strand_id
1 'polypeptide(L)' 'VRVLGVWRFDFLTQYQQRMEVDALLVESDTPDFLIGEDWMYALGVKIDFLASEMKWYAEDEKVVVPFAGIGTAQTP' A
#
# COMPACT_ATOMS: atom_id res chain seq x y z
N VAL A 1 10.92 13.60 11.39
CA VAL A 1 10.13 12.37 11.61
C VAL A 1 10.78 11.59 12.73
N ARG A 2 10.03 11.24 13.79
CA ARG A 2 10.51 10.41 14.89
C ARG A 2 9.97 8.99 14.70
N VAL A 3 10.87 8.01 14.65
CA VAL A 3 10.51 6.60 14.53
C VAL A 3 10.23 6.02 15.92
N LEU A 4 9.08 5.38 16.08
CA LEU A 4 8.63 4.73 17.31
C LEU A 4 8.99 3.24 17.33
N GLY A 5 9.14 2.62 16.16
CA GLY A 5 9.55 1.22 16.03
C GLY A 5 9.28 0.65 14.64
N VAL A 6 9.40 -0.67 14.52
CA VAL A 6 8.98 -1.43 13.34
C VAL A 6 7.72 -2.21 13.72
N TRP A 7 6.74 -2.25 12.82
CA TRP A 7 5.51 -3.01 13.01
C TRP A 7 5.14 -3.76 11.72
N ARG A 8 4.55 -4.95 11.87
CA ARG A 8 3.95 -5.70 10.77
C ARG A 8 2.49 -5.31 10.64
N PHE A 9 2.17 -4.61 9.57
CA PHE A 9 0.81 -4.26 9.21
C PHE A 9 0.20 -5.36 8.37
N ASP A 10 -1.07 -5.64 8.64
CA ASP A 10 -1.86 -6.65 7.94
C ASP A 10 -3.15 -6.00 7.46
N PHE A 11 -3.26 -5.84 6.14
CA PHE A 11 -4.36 -5.17 5.49
C PHE A 11 -5.22 -6.17 4.72
N LEU A 12 -6.53 -5.92 4.73
CA LEU A 12 -7.49 -6.59 3.88
C LEU A 12 -7.94 -5.62 2.79
N THR A 13 -7.70 -5.97 1.53
CA THR A 13 -8.15 -5.16 0.39
C THR A 13 -9.66 -5.27 0.20
N GLN A 14 -10.23 -4.38 -0.62
CA GLN A 14 -11.65 -4.44 -1.01
C GLN A 14 -12.04 -5.75 -1.70
N TYR A 15 -11.05 -6.49 -2.21
CA TYR A 15 -11.23 -7.79 -2.86
C TYR A 15 -11.06 -8.98 -1.90
N GLN A 16 -11.02 -8.73 -0.59
CA GLN A 16 -10.75 -9.75 0.44
C GLN A 16 -9.36 -10.41 0.33
N GLN A 17 -8.39 -9.68 -0.21
CA GLN A 17 -7.01 -10.16 -0.35
C GLN A 17 -6.15 -9.59 0.75
N ARG A 18 -5.15 -10.36 1.19
CA ARG A 18 -4.29 -9.97 2.30
C ARG A 18 -3.01 -9.30 1.80
N MET A 19 -2.60 -8.23 2.46
CA MET A 19 -1.35 -7.51 2.20
C MET A 19 -0.61 -7.30 3.52
N GLU A 20 0.58 -7.88 3.63
CA GLU A 20 1.45 -7.73 4.80
C GLU A 20 2.65 -6.82 4.49
N VAL A 21 2.91 -5.87 5.37
CA VAL A 21 4.01 -4.90 5.24
C VAL A 21 4.72 -4.72 6.57
N ASP A 22 6.03 -4.97 6.60
CA ASP A 22 6.88 -4.53 7.70
C ASP A 22 7.29 -3.07 7.45
N ALA A 23 6.81 -2.15 8.29
CA ALA A 23 7.01 -0.72 8.10
C ALA A 23 7.38 0.00 9.40
N LEU A 24 7.97 1.19 9.25
CA LEU A 24 8.30 2.07 10.38
C LEU A 24 7.02 2.72 10.91
N LEU A 25 6.76 2.53 12.20
CA LEU A 25 5.78 3.34 12.91
C LEU A 25 6.41 4.67 13.27
N VAL A 26 5.83 5.78 12.82
CA VAL A 26 6.36 7.13 13.05
C VAL A 26 5.34 8.01 13.77
N GLU A 27 5.83 8.92 14.59
CA GLU A 27 5.00 9.99 15.16
C GLU A 27 4.67 10.98 14.04
N SER A 28 3.41 10.99 13.62
CA SER A 28 2.90 11.72 12.45
C SER A 28 1.49 12.27 12.73
N ASP A 29 1.14 13.38 12.09
CA ASP A 29 -0.17 14.04 12.15
C ASP A 29 -1.08 13.68 10.96
N THR A 30 -0.59 12.91 9.99
CA THR A 30 -1.37 12.36 8.88
C THR A 30 -1.74 10.88 9.10
N PRO A 31 -2.95 10.46 8.69
CA PRO A 31 -3.33 9.04 8.65
C PRO A 31 -2.72 8.27 7.45
N ASP A 32 -1.92 8.93 6.60
CA ASP A 32 -1.39 8.32 5.39
C ASP A 32 -0.45 7.14 5.67
N PHE A 33 -0.63 6.05 4.92
CA PHE A 33 0.27 4.89 4.95
C PHE A 33 1.20 4.94 3.73
N LEU A 34 2.50 5.10 4.00
CA LEU A 34 3.51 5.18 2.94
C LEU A 34 4.10 3.80 2.66
N ILE A 35 4.09 3.40 1.40
CA ILE A 35 4.76 2.20 0.91
C ILE A 35 6.09 2.60 0.28
N GLY A 36 7.18 1.99 0.75
CA GLY A 36 8.51 2.18 0.18
C GLY A 36 8.68 1.46 -1.15
N GLU A 37 9.53 2.01 -2.02
CA GLU A 37 9.87 1.40 -3.30
C GLU A 37 10.55 0.04 -3.13
N ASP A 38 11.29 -0.16 -2.05
CA ASP A 38 11.98 -1.40 -1.69
C ASP A 38 11.00 -2.57 -1.50
N TRP A 39 9.91 -2.34 -0.78
CA TRP A 39 8.82 -3.31 -0.63
C TRP A 39 8.13 -3.58 -1.97
N MET A 40 7.90 -2.53 -2.78
CA MET A 40 7.32 -2.66 -4.11
C MET A 40 8.21 -3.49 -5.04
N TYR A 41 9.52 -3.28 -5.01
CA TYR A 41 10.50 -4.04 -5.80
C TYR A 41 10.54 -5.50 -5.39
N ALA A 42 10.54 -5.78 -4.07
CA ALA A 42 10.58 -7.14 -3.55
C ALA A 42 9.38 -7.99 -4.01
N LEU A 43 8.19 -7.38 -4.12
CA LEU A 43 6.98 -8.06 -4.57
C LEU A 43 6.71 -7.94 -6.07
N GLY A 44 7.54 -7.20 -6.82
CA GLY A 44 7.33 -6.97 -8.25
C GLY A 44 6.05 -6.18 -8.55
N VAL A 45 5.71 -5.21 -7.69
CA VAL A 45 4.52 -4.37 -7.84
C VAL A 45 4.57 -3.57 -9.14
N LYS A 46 3.44 -3.54 -9.84
CA LYS A 46 3.17 -2.67 -10.98
C LYS A 46 2.09 -1.66 -10.58
N ILE A 47 2.38 -0.39 -10.81
CA ILE A 47 1.44 0.71 -10.57
C ILE A 47 0.72 1.02 -11.88
N ASP A 48 -0.61 0.92 -11.85
CA ASP A 48 -1.51 1.28 -12.94
C ASP A 48 -2.24 2.58 -12.58
N PHE A 49 -1.71 3.70 -13.07
CA PHE A 49 -2.29 5.02 -12.81
C PHE A 49 -3.62 5.25 -13.54
N LEU A 50 -3.92 4.50 -14.61
CA LEU A 50 -5.20 4.64 -15.30
C LEU A 50 -6.33 3.99 -14.49
N ALA A 51 -6.06 2.85 -13.88
CA ALA A 51 -7.01 2.18 -12.99
C ALA A 51 -6.96 2.68 -11.53
N SER A 52 -5.94 3.46 -11.17
CA SER A 52 -5.60 3.81 -9.77
C SER A 52 -5.39 2.55 -8.91
N GLU A 53 -4.63 1.58 -9.43
CA GLU A 53 -4.40 0.29 -8.80
C GLU A 53 -2.91 -0.08 -8.75
N MET A 54 -2.46 -0.61 -7.62
CA MET A 54 -1.22 -1.37 -7.49
C MET A 54 -1.52 -2.86 -7.65
N LYS A 55 -0.68 -3.57 -8.40
CA LYS A 55 -0.90 -4.98 -8.76
C LYS A 55 0.39 -5.77 -8.64
N TRP A 56 0.32 -6.96 -8.05
CA TRP A 56 1.41 -7.93 -8.07
C TRP A 56 0.84 -9.35 -8.03
N TYR A 57 1.72 -10.35 -8.13
CA TYR A 57 1.36 -11.75 -7.94
C TYR A 57 2.04 -12.25 -6.67
N ALA A 58 1.23 -12.76 -5.74
CA ALA A 58 1.70 -13.51 -4.58
C ALA A 58 1.45 -14.99 -4.89
N GLU A 59 2.52 -15.73 -5.17
CA GLU A 59 2.42 -17.09 -5.74
C GLU A 59 1.59 -17.07 -7.05
N ASP A 60 0.46 -17.77 -7.09
CA ASP A 60 -0.46 -17.78 -8.24
C ASP A 60 -1.65 -16.83 -8.08
N GLU A 61 -1.74 -16.09 -6.97
CA GLU A 61 -2.82 -15.14 -6.72
C GLU A 61 -2.42 -13.71 -7.12
N LYS A 62 -3.24 -13.10 -7.99
CA LYS A 62 -3.09 -11.70 -8.35
C LYS A 62 -3.65 -10.81 -7.24
N VAL A 63 -2.80 -10.05 -6.56
CA VAL A 63 -3.24 -9.08 -5.57
C VAL A 63 -3.46 -7.71 -6.22
N VAL A 64 -4.57 -7.06 -5.88
CA VAL A 64 -4.93 -5.72 -6.36
C VAL A 64 -5.24 -4.80 -5.18
N VAL A 65 -4.56 -3.65 -5.15
CA VAL A 65 -4.78 -2.61 -4.13
C VAL A 65 -5.14 -1.30 -4.83
N PRO A 66 -6.36 -0.80 -4.68
CA PRO A 66 -6.71 0.53 -5.17
C PRO A 66 -5.96 1.60 -4.37
N PHE A 67 -5.59 2.70 -5.02
CA PHE A 67 -5.05 3.90 -4.36
C PHE A 67 -5.80 5.14 -4.83
N ALA A 68 -5.77 6.20 -4.02
CA ALA A 68 -6.28 7.51 -4.42
C ALA A 68 -5.09 8.38 -4.86
N GLY A 69 -5.19 8.97 -6.06
CA GLY A 69 -4.24 9.98 -6.52
C GLY A 69 -4.53 11.35 -5.90
N ILE A 70 -3.49 12.18 -5.76
CA ILE A 70 -3.64 13.58 -5.38
C ILE A 70 -4.35 14.29 -6.54
N GLY A 71 -5.65 14.55 -6.40
CA GLY A 71 -6.52 15.13 -7.43
C GLY A 71 -7.69 14.26 -7.89
N THR A 72 -7.76 12.99 -7.47
CA THR A 72 -8.90 12.10 -7.76
C THR A 72 -9.82 11.90 -6.56
N ALA A 73 -9.66 12.71 -5.50
CA ALA A 73 -10.65 12.79 -4.45
C ALA A 73 -11.98 13.18 -5.13
N GLN A 74 -12.89 12.22 -5.24
CA GLN A 74 -14.26 12.55 -5.59
C GLN A 74 -14.77 13.43 -4.46
N THR A 75 -14.99 14.70 -4.78
CA THR A 75 -15.83 15.58 -3.96
C THR A 75 -17.13 14.81 -3.68
N PRO A 76 -17.61 14.79 -2.42
CA PRO A 76 -18.79 14.01 -2.04
C PRO A 76 -20.02 14.28 -2.91
#